data_AF-A0A934CMD8-F1
#
_entry.id   AF-A0A934CMD8-F1
#
_cell.length_a   1.000
_cell.length_b   1.000
_cell.length_c   1.000
_cell.angle_alpha   90.00
_cell.angle_beta   90.00
_cell.angle_gamma   90.00
#
_symmetry.space_group_name_H-M   'P 1'
#
loop_
_entity.id
_entity.type
_entity.pdbx_description
1 polymer ?
#
loop_
_entity_poly.entity_id
_entity_poly.type
_entity_poly.pdbx_seq_one_letter_code
_entity_poly.pdbx_strand_id
1 'polypeptide(L)' 'PTAAQMASLSALVGYLQDRCRIPSENIIMHRHFRETECPGRNFPYYKLLAKTVRW' A
#
# COMPACT_ATOMS: atom_id res chain seq x y z
N PRO A 1 -1.02 12.34 1.97
CA PRO A 1 -0.14 12.22 0.77
C PRO A 1 -0.74 13.03 -0.39
N THR A 2 0.09 13.56 -1.28
CA THR A 2 -0.35 14.23 -2.51
C THR A 2 -0.85 13.22 -3.55
N ALA A 3 -1.56 13.70 -4.57
CA ALA A 3 -1.99 12.85 -5.69
C ALA A 3 -0.81 12.16 -6.40
N ALA A 4 0.29 12.91 -6.62
CA ALA A 4 1.52 12.38 -7.20
C ALA A 4 2.15 11.29 -6.33
N GLN A 5 2.23 11.49 -5.00
CA GLN A 5 2.72 10.46 -4.08
C GLN A 5 1.89 9.18 -4.17
N MET A 6 0.56 9.29 -4.25
CA MET A 6 -0.32 8.12 -4.38
C MET A 6 -0.18 7.42 -5.73
N ALA A 7 0.04 8.16 -6.82
CA ALA A 7 0.29 7.59 -8.14
C ALA A 7 1.59 6.79 -8.17
N SER A 8 2.69 7.38 -7.69
CA SER A 8 3.99 6.71 -7.58
C SER A 8 3.93 5.49 -6.65
N LEU A 9 3.23 5.61 -5.52
CA LEU A 9 3.09 4.51 -4.57
C LEU A 9 2.31 3.32 -5.18
N SER A 10 1.21 3.58 -5.87
CA SER A 10 0.41 2.51 -6.50
C SER A 10 1.22 1.77 -7.58
N ALA A 11 1.99 2.51 -8.38
CA ALA A 11 2.87 1.91 -9.40
C ALA A 11 3.98 1.07 -8.77
N LEU A 12 4.62 1.57 -7.70
CA LEU A 12 5.67 0.85 -6.99
C LEU A 12 5.14 -0.43 -6.33
N VAL A 13 3.99 -0.36 -5.66
CA VAL A 13 3.35 -1.52 -5.04
C VAL A 13 3.03 -2.58 -6.09
N GLY A 14 2.39 -2.20 -7.21
CA GLY A 14 2.08 -3.13 -8.29
C GLY A 14 3.33 -3.80 -8.87
N TYR A 15 4.39 -3.04 -9.12
CA TYR A 15 5.67 -3.59 -9.59
C TYR A 15 6.26 -4.62 -8.60
N LEU A 16 6.27 -4.31 -7.30
CA LEU A 16 6.81 -5.21 -6.28
C LEU A 16 5.93 -6.45 -6.10
N GLN A 17 4.61 -6.31 -6.18
CA GLN A 17 3.68 -7.44 -6.18
C GLN A 17 4.00 -8.40 -7.32
N ASP A 18 4.09 -7.90 -8.56
CA ASP A 18 4.34 -8.72 -9.74
C ASP A 18 5.75 -9.36 -9.69
N ARG A 19 6.78 -8.59 -9.34
CA ARG A 19 8.17 -9.06 -9.30
C ARG A 19 8.42 -10.09 -8.20
N CYS A 20 7.84 -9.89 -7.02
CA CYS A 20 8.12 -10.68 -5.83
C CYS A 20 6.99 -11.67 -5.48
N ARG A 21 5.92 -11.72 -6.29
CA ARG A 21 4.72 -12.52 -6.03
C ARG A 21 4.11 -12.24 -4.65
N ILE A 22 4.05 -10.96 -4.28
CA ILE A 22 3.46 -10.53 -3.00
C ILE A 22 1.95 -10.47 -3.20
N PRO A 23 1.17 -11.30 -2.50
CA PRO A 23 -0.28 -11.30 -2.64
C PRO A 23 -0.88 -10.07 -1.96
N SER A 24 -2.08 -9.66 -2.39
CA SER A 24 -2.68 -8.38 -2.00
C SER A 24 -2.94 -8.27 -0.49
N GLU A 25 -3.23 -9.39 0.17
CA GLU A 25 -3.41 -9.51 1.62
C GLU A 25 -2.16 -9.17 2.43
N ASN A 26 -0.97 -9.25 1.81
CA ASN A 26 0.30 -8.93 2.46
C ASN A 26 0.73 -7.47 2.26
N ILE A 27 -0.10 -6.64 1.62
CA ILE A 27 0.13 -5.19 1.52
C ILE A 27 -0.46 -4.52 2.76
N ILE A 28 0.31 -4.48 3.85
CA ILE A 28 -0.14 -4.00 5.17
C ILE A 28 0.45 -2.62 5.55
N MET A 29 -0.17 -1.95 6.52
CA MET A 29 0.36 -0.72 7.14
C MET A 29 1.37 -1.05 8.25
N HIS A 30 2.26 -0.10 8.60
CA HIS A 30 3.24 -0.29 9.68
C HIS A 30 2.57 -0.63 11.02
N ARG A 31 1.47 0.06 11.35
CA ARG A 31 0.65 -0.22 12.54
C ARG A 31 0.07 -1.65 12.62
N HIS A 32 0.05 -2.41 11.53
CA HIS A 32 -0.47 -3.78 11.54
C HIS A 32 0.53 -4.78 12.14
N PHE A 33 1.83 -4.47 12.17
CA PHE A 33 2.87 -5.38 12.66
C PHE A 33 3.76 -4.79 13.77
N ARG A 34 3.61 -3.50 14.08
CA ARG A 34 4.28 -2.81 15.19
C ARG A 34 3.30 -1.85 15.86
N GLU A 35 3.51 -1.61 17.15
CA GLU A 35 2.83 -0.53 17.85
C GLU A 35 3.38 0.82 17.39
N THR A 36 2.67 1.46 16.47
CA THR A 36 3.05 2.76 15.90
C THR A 36 1.84 3.42 15.23
N GLU A 37 1.81 4.76 15.23
CA GLU A 37 0.78 5.51 14.48
C GLU A 37 1.06 5.54 12.96
N CYS A 38 2.25 5.13 12.51
CA CYS A 38 2.64 5.12 11.10
C CYS A 38 1.75 4.16 10.28
N PRO A 39 1.30 4.53 9.05
CA PRO A 39 1.64 5.72 8.24
C PRO A 39 0.78 6.97 8.49
N GLY A 40 0.16 7.08 9.67
CA GLY A 40 -0.69 8.20 10.05
C GLY A 40 -2.16 7.97 9.70
N ARG A 41 -3.05 8.67 10.41
CA ARG A 41 -4.51 8.49 10.30
C ARG A 41 -5.09 8.91 8.94
N ASN A 42 -4.43 9.83 8.25
CA ASN A 42 -4.83 10.34 6.94
C ASN A 42 -4.24 9.57 5.76
N PHE A 43 -3.54 8.46 6.00
CA PHE A 43 -3.05 7.62 4.92
C PHE A 43 -4.22 6.85 4.27
N PRO A 44 -4.46 7.01 2.96
CA PRO A 44 -5.65 6.47 2.30
C PRO A 44 -5.45 4.99 1.91
N TYR A 45 -5.26 4.13 2.90
CA TYR A 45 -4.91 2.71 2.73
C TYR A 45 -5.87 1.96 1.81
N TYR A 46 -7.19 2.06 2.03
CA TYR A 46 -8.18 1.38 1.17
C TYR A 46 -8.19 1.91 -0.27
N LYS A 47 -7.86 3.19 -0.49
CA LYS A 47 -7.73 3.72 -1.86
C LYS A 47 -6.50 3.18 -2.57
N LEU A 48 -5.42 2.89 -1.84
CA LEU A 48 -4.26 2.19 -2.38
C LEU A 48 -4.64 0.76 -2.76
N LEU A 49 -5.23 0.00 -1.83
CA LEU A 49 -5.62 -1.39 -2.07
C LEU A 49 -6.59 -1.55 -3.24
N ALA A 50 -7.57 -0.66 -3.37
CA ALA A 50 -8.51 -0.69 -4.51
C ALA A 50 -7.81 -0.55 -5.88
N LYS A 51 -6.63 0.07 -5.94
CA LYS A 51 -5.84 0.22 -7.17
C LYS A 51 -4.85 -0.92 -7.41
N THR A 52 -4.53 -1.69 -6.36
CA THR A 52 -3.45 -2.69 -6.39
C THR A 52 -3.96 -4.10 -6.08
N VAL A 53 -5.26 -4.28 -5.87
CA VAL A 53 -5.88 -5.60 -5.70
C VAL A 53 -5.67 -6.43 -6.97
N ARG A 54 -5.08 -7.60 -6.77
CA ARG A 54 -4.83 -8.65 -7.75
C ARG A 54 -5.13 -10.00 -7.10
N TRP A 55 -5.66 -10.93 -7.89
CA TRP A 55 -5.99 -12.30 -7.52
C TRP A 55 -4.84 -13.24 -7.83
#